data_AF-A0A2V8SX06-F1
#
_entry.id   AF-A0A2V8SX06-F1
#
_cell.length_a   1.000
_cell.length_b   1.000
_cell.length_c   1.000
_cell.angle_alpha   90.00
_cell.angle_beta   90.00
_cell.angle_gamma   90.00
#
_symmetry.space_group_name_H-M   'P 1'
#
loop_
_entity.id
_entity.type
_entity.pdbx_description
1 polymer ?
#
loop_
_entity_poly.entity_id
_entity_poly.type
_entity_poly.pdbx_seq_one_letter_code
_entity_poly.pdbx_strand_id
1 'polypeptide(L)'
;MNFIKFILAVLGLIFGVMVFFWVFGLITSLLWYGFWIGLLAAVGYGGYKLFKKAETKYVGGGSAGGYIEDRDFNLSWEEYDRKYLKK
;
A
#
# COMPACT_ATOMS: atom_id res chain seq x y z
N MET A 1 -22.22 -56.76 18.77
CA MET A 1 -21.30 -56.47 17.65
C MET A 1 -21.73 -55.25 16.82
N ASN A 2 -23.01 -55.10 16.47
CA ASN A 2 -23.49 -53.94 15.67
C ASN A 2 -23.49 -52.61 16.44
N PHE A 3 -23.78 -52.64 17.75
CA PHE A 3 -23.79 -51.43 18.58
C PHE A 3 -22.40 -50.78 18.72
N ILE A 4 -21.34 -51.59 18.89
CA ILE A 4 -19.96 -51.10 18.96
C ILE A 4 -19.53 -50.48 17.63
N LYS A 5 -19.87 -51.12 16.50
CA LYS A 5 -19.60 -50.57 15.16
C LYS A 5 -20.31 -49.24 14.94
N PHE A 6 -21.55 -49.10 15.43
CA PHE A 6 -22.30 -47.85 15.35
C PHE A 6 -21.60 -46.74 16.15
N ILE A 7 -21.17 -47.01 17.39
CA ILE A 7 -20.44 -46.03 18.21
C ILE A 7 -19.13 -45.61 17.53
N LEU A 8 -18.38 -46.55 16.96
CA LEU A 8 -17.14 -46.25 16.24
C LEU A 8 -17.38 -45.39 15.00
N ALA A 9 -18.46 -45.64 14.26
CA ALA A 9 -18.83 -44.81 13.10
C ALA A 9 -19.17 -43.38 13.51
N VAL A 10 -19.93 -43.21 14.60
CA VAL A 10 -20.28 -41.88 15.13
C VAL A 10 -19.03 -41.15 15.63
N LEU A 11 -18.14 -41.83 16.35
CA LEU A 11 -16.87 -41.25 16.79
C LEU A 11 -16.01 -40.83 15.59
N GLY A 12 -15.89 -41.68 14.57
CA GLY A 12 -15.16 -41.36 13.35
C GLY A 12 -15.72 -40.13 12.63
N LEU A 13 -17.05 -40.01 12.57
CA LEU A 13 -17.72 -38.83 12.02
C LEU A 13 -17.37 -37.56 12.82
N ILE A 14 -17.45 -37.63 14.15
CA ILE A 14 -17.13 -36.49 15.04
C ILE A 14 -15.68 -36.05 14.81
N PHE A 15 -14.73 -36.98 14.84
CA PHE A 15 -13.32 -36.66 14.58
C PHE A 15 -13.11 -36.09 13.18
N GLY A 16 -13.76 -36.64 12.15
CA GLY A 16 -13.68 -36.12 10.79
C GLY A 16 -14.18 -34.68 10.69
N VAL A 17 -15.32 -34.37 11.31
CA VAL A 17 -15.88 -33.02 11.36
C VAL A 17 -14.98 -32.06 12.13
N MET A 18 -14.38 -32.50 13.25
CA MET A 18 -13.43 -31.69 14.02
C MET A 18 -12.20 -31.33 13.20
N VAL A 19 -11.61 -32.30 12.49
CA VAL A 19 -10.45 -32.06 11.62
C VAL A 19 -10.83 -31.13 10.47
N PHE A 20 -11.99 -31.33 9.86
CA PHE A 20 -12.49 -30.44 8.81
C PHE A 20 -12.59 -29.00 9.29
N PHE A 21 -13.24 -28.75 10.43
CA PHE A 21 -13.36 -27.39 10.97
C PHE A 21 -12.03 -26.79 11.41
N TRP A 22 -11.09 -27.62 11.88
CA TRP A 22 -9.73 -27.16 12.21
C TRP A 22 -8.99 -26.66 10.97
N VAL A 23 -8.97 -27.45 9.88
CA VAL A 23 -8.33 -27.06 8.62
C VAL A 23 -9.05 -25.85 8.00
N PHE A 24 -10.38 -25.89 7.96
CA PHE A 24 -11.19 -24.81 7.42
C PHE A 24 -10.99 -23.50 8.20
N GLY A 25 -10.91 -23.57 9.52
CA GLY A 25 -10.63 -22.41 10.38
C GLY A 25 -9.26 -21.80 10.11
N LEU A 26 -8.23 -22.64 9.93
CA LEU A 26 -6.89 -22.18 9.55
C LEU A 26 -6.89 -21.47 8.19
N ILE A 27 -7.50 -22.06 7.17
CA ILE A 27 -7.57 -21.45 5.83
C ILE A 27 -8.33 -20.13 5.89
N THR A 28 -9.49 -20.11 6.55
CA THR A 28 -10.34 -18.92 6.63
C THR A 28 -9.65 -17.79 7.38
N SER A 29 -8.97 -18.09 8.48
CA SER A 29 -8.21 -17.08 9.24
C SER A 29 -7.05 -16.52 8.44
N LEU A 30 -6.28 -17.35 7.72
CA LEU A 30 -5.21 -16.90 6.85
C LEU A 30 -5.73 -15.99 5.73
N LEU A 31 -6.83 -16.36 5.08
CA LEU A 31 -7.45 -15.53 4.05
C LEU A 31 -7.95 -14.20 4.62
N TRP A 32 -8.54 -14.21 5.83
CA TRP A 32 -9.03 -13.01 6.47
C TRP A 32 -7.89 -12.03 6.79
N TYR A 33 -6.83 -12.50 7.45
CA TYR A 33 -5.68 -11.65 7.74
C TYR A 33 -4.96 -11.20 6.47
N GLY A 34 -4.80 -12.10 5.48
CA GLY A 34 -4.24 -11.78 4.18
C GLY A 34 -5.02 -10.69 3.45
N PHE A 35 -6.35 -10.75 3.50
CA PHE A 35 -7.22 -9.71 2.94
C PHE A 35 -6.98 -8.35 3.59
N TRP A 36 -6.94 -8.27 4.92
CA TRP A 36 -6.71 -6.99 5.62
C TRP A 36 -5.32 -6.43 5.37
N ILE A 37 -4.29 -7.28 5.36
CA ILE A 37 -2.92 -6.87 5.01
C ILE A 37 -2.90 -6.34 3.57
N GLY A 38 -3.53 -7.04 2.63
CA GLY A 38 -3.64 -6.60 1.24
C GLY A 38 -4.39 -5.26 1.11
N LEU A 39 -5.48 -5.09 1.85
CA LEU A 39 -6.25 -3.85 1.88
C LEU A 39 -5.40 -2.69 2.42
N LEU A 40 -4.73 -2.87 3.55
CA LEU A 40 -3.84 -1.86 4.14
C LEU A 40 -2.69 -1.52 3.20
N ALA A 41 -2.09 -2.51 2.54
CA ALA A 41 -1.04 -2.29 1.55
C ALA A 41 -1.56 -1.51 0.34
N ALA A 42 -2.74 -1.85 -0.19
CA ALA A 42 -3.35 -1.17 -1.32
C ALA A 42 -3.70 0.29 -0.98
N VAL A 43 -4.31 0.52 0.19
CA VAL A 43 -4.65 1.86 0.67
C VAL A 43 -3.39 2.67 0.95
N GLY A 44 -2.39 2.09 1.63
CA GLY A 44 -1.13 2.76 1.94
C GLY A 44 -0.35 3.14 0.68
N TYR A 45 -0.17 2.21 -0.26
CA TYR A 45 0.52 2.45 -1.52
C TYR A 45 -0.26 3.43 -2.43
N GLY A 46 -1.57 3.23 -2.55
CA GLY A 46 -2.45 4.12 -3.32
C GLY A 46 -2.44 5.53 -2.76
N GLY A 47 -2.58 5.67 -1.44
CA GLY A 47 -2.50 6.93 -0.71
C GLY A 47 -1.15 7.61 -0.90
N TYR A 48 -0.03 6.89 -0.73
CA TYR A 48 1.31 7.41 -0.97
C TYR A 48 1.50 7.92 -2.41
N LYS A 49 1.07 7.14 -3.40
CA LYS A 49 1.19 7.51 -4.82
C LYS A 49 0.35 8.74 -5.17
N LEU A 50 -0.88 8.81 -4.66
CA LEU A 50 -1.77 9.95 -4.84
C LEU A 50 -1.23 11.19 -4.12
N PHE A 51 -0.72 11.02 -2.90
CA PHE A 51 -0.09 12.07 -2.13
C PHE A 51 1.12 12.63 -2.88
N LYS A 52 2.06 11.80 -3.35
CA LYS A 52 3.20 12.28 -4.15
C LYS A 52 2.76 12.97 -5.44
N LYS A 53 1.72 12.48 -6.10
CA LYS A 53 1.16 13.15 -7.28
C LYS A 53 0.56 14.52 -6.95
N ALA A 54 -0.15 14.62 -5.82
CA ALA A 54 -0.72 15.88 -5.33
C ALA A 54 0.38 16.84 -4.86
N GLU A 55 1.34 16.37 -4.08
CA GLU A 55 2.54 17.10 -3.68
C GLU A 55 3.28 17.62 -4.91
N THR A 56 3.56 16.80 -5.92
CA THR A 56 4.19 17.27 -7.17
C THR A 56 3.33 18.32 -7.88
N LYS A 57 2.00 18.19 -7.85
CA LYS A 57 1.09 19.13 -8.52
C LYS A 57 0.94 20.46 -7.79
N TYR A 58 0.94 20.46 -6.46
CA TYR A 58 0.61 21.62 -5.64
C TYR A 58 1.83 22.22 -4.92
N VAL A 59 2.89 21.44 -4.73
CA VAL A 59 4.12 21.80 -4.01
C VAL A 59 5.36 21.64 -4.91
N GLY A 60 5.36 20.69 -5.85
CA GLY A 60 6.50 20.35 -6.69
C GLY A 60 6.67 21.25 -7.91
N GLY A 61 7.79 21.98 -7.96
CA GLY A 61 8.33 22.63 -9.16
C GLY A 61 7.61 23.90 -9.64
N GLY A 62 6.75 24.53 -8.82
CA GLY A 62 5.84 25.57 -9.31
C GLY A 62 5.72 26.87 -8.52
N SER A 63 6.34 27.05 -7.35
CA SER A 63 6.21 28.31 -6.60
C SER A 63 7.51 29.04 -6.26
N ALA A 64 8.67 28.38 -6.39
CA ALA A 64 9.98 29.03 -6.20
C ALA A 64 11.12 28.45 -7.06
N GLY A 65 10.85 27.50 -7.96
CA GLY A 65 11.88 26.83 -8.78
C GLY A 65 12.05 27.39 -10.20
N GLY A 66 11.34 28.47 -10.55
CA GLY A 66 11.34 29.05 -11.90
C GLY A 66 11.89 30.47 -11.99
N TYR A 67 12.38 31.06 -10.90
CA TYR A 67 12.86 32.45 -10.92
C TYR A 67 14.38 32.57 -11.10
N ILE A 68 15.12 31.47 -10.98
CA ILE A 68 16.54 31.40 -11.34
C ILE A 68 16.70 30.05 -12.03
N GLU A 69 16.69 30.05 -13.37
CA GLU A 69 17.06 28.87 -14.14
C GLU A 69 18.47 28.44 -13.73
N ASP A 70 18.79 27.14 -13.69
CA ASP A 70 20.15 26.65 -13.38
C ASP A 70 21.25 27.23 -14.31
N ARG A 71 20.86 27.91 -15.40
CA ARG A 71 21.74 28.67 -16.30
C ARG A 71 22.12 30.05 -15.79
N ASP A 72 21.33 30.63 -14.88
CA ASP A 72 21.52 31.99 -14.38
C ASP A 72 22.58 32.07 -13.27
N PHE A 73 23.00 30.93 -12.69
CA PHE A 73 24.12 30.86 -11.74
C PHE A 73 25.48 31.22 -12.36
N ASN A 74 25.57 31.20 -13.70
CA ASN A 74 26.79 31.49 -14.44
C ASN A 74 26.73 32.86 -15.15
N LEU A 75 25.72 33.69 -14.86
CA LEU A 75 25.66 35.04 -15.38
C LEU A 75 26.73 35.91 -14.71
N SER A 76 27.41 36.71 -15.52
CA SER A 76 28.21 37.80 -14.99
C SER A 76 27.30 38.85 -14.32
N TRP A 77 27.85 39.60 -13.34
CA TRP A 77 27.10 40.65 -12.65
C TRP A 77 26.43 41.66 -13.60
N GLU A 78 27.05 41.94 -14.76
CA GLU A 78 26.49 42.83 -15.78
C GLU A 78 25.28 42.23 -16.52
N GLU A 79 25.28 40.91 -16.77
CA GLU A 79 24.16 40.25 -17.43
C GLU A 79 22.96 40.09 -16.50
N TYR A 80 23.20 39.89 -15.20
CA TYR A 80 22.15 39.87 -14.19
C TYR A 80 21.47 41.25 -14.02
N ASP A 81 22.26 42.32 -13.92
CA ASP A 81 21.75 43.70 -13.82
C ASP A 81 20.85 44.06 -15.01
N ARG A 82 21.27 43.69 -16.22
CA ARG A 82 20.51 43.94 -17.45
C ARG A 82 19.20 43.15 -17.52
N LYS A 83 19.21 41.90 -17.07
CA LYS A 83 18.06 40.98 -17.20
C LYS A 83 16.99 41.24 -16.14
N TYR A 84 17.38 41.67 -14.94
CA TYR A 84 16.47 41.70 -13.78
C TYR A 84 16.36 43.05 -13.06
N LEU A 85 17.36 43.94 -13.15
CA LEU A 85 17.40 45.17 -12.33
C LEU A 85 17.16 46.45 -13.14
N LYS A 86 17.46 46.45 -14.44
CA LYS A 86 17.12 47.56 -15.34
C LYS A 86 15.85 47.25 -16.12
N LYS A 87 14.77 47.93 -15.76
CA LYS A 87 13.52 47.98 -16.52
C LYS A 87 13.57 49.12 -17.54
#